data_AF-A0A486S056-F1
#
_entry.id   AF-A0A486S056-F1
#
_cell.length_a   1.000
_cell.length_b   1.000
_cell.length_c   1.000
_cell.angle_alpha   90.00
_cell.angle_beta   90.00
_cell.angle_gamma   90.00
#
_symmetry.space_group_name_H-M   'P 1'
#
loop_
_entity.id
_entity.type
_entity.pdbx_description
1 polymer ?
#
loop_
_entity_poly.entity_id
_entity_poly.type
_entity_poly.pdbx_seq_one_letter_code
_entity_poly.pdbx_strand_id
1 'polypeptide(L)' 'MNINFKSEVFSKLYQMAEKQDTSIPVLINKLIEKVLSEEENNEQNGTILKSKNR' A
#
# COMPACT_ATOMS: atom_id res chain seq x y z
N MET A 1 7.40 -14.97 0.17
CA MET A 1 6.83 -14.25 -0.98
C MET A 1 7.96 -13.44 -1.62
N ASN A 2 8.20 -13.56 -2.92
CA ASN A 2 9.17 -12.71 -3.63
C ASN A 2 8.40 -11.60 -4.36
N ILE A 3 8.68 -10.36 -3.99
CA ILE A 3 8.10 -9.18 -4.63
C ILE A 3 9.20 -8.49 -5.43
N ASN A 4 9.01 -8.37 -6.73
CA ASN A 4 9.93 -7.65 -7.59
C ASN A 4 9.55 -6.17 -7.60
N PHE A 5 10.37 -5.34 -6.96
CA PHE A 5 10.20 -3.89 -6.99
C PHE A 5 10.86 -3.30 -8.22
N LYS A 6 10.23 -2.28 -8.81
CA LYS A 6 10.91 -1.39 -9.75
C LYS A 6 12.10 -0.73 -9.02
N SER A 7 13.22 -0.54 -9.71
CA SER A 7 14.45 -0.01 -9.10
C SER A 7 14.22 1.31 -8.35
N GLU A 8 13.51 2.26 -8.95
CA GLU A 8 13.19 3.55 -8.33
C GLU A 8 12.36 3.42 -7.05
N VAL A 9 11.43 2.47 -7.01
CA VAL A 9 10.58 2.21 -5.84
C VAL A 9 11.42 1.59 -4.74
N PHE A 10 12.28 0.63 -5.08
CA PHE A 10 13.19 0.02 -4.13
C PHE A 10 14.13 1.06 -3.51
N SER A 11 14.72 1.94 -4.30
CA SER A 11 15.59 3.01 -3.79
C SER A 11 14.88 3.92 -2.80
N LYS A 12 13.62 4.29 -3.06
CA LYS A 12 12.81 5.10 -2.13
C LYS A 12 12.49 4.34 -0.83
N LEU A 13 12.10 3.07 -0.94
CA LEU A 13 11.82 2.22 0.22
C LEU A 13 13.06 2.03 1.09
N TYR A 14 14.21 1.79 0.46
CA TYR A 14 15.50 1.65 1.14
C TYR A 14 15.86 2.93 1.90
N GLN A 15 15.78 4.11 1.25
CA GLN A 15 16.04 5.39 1.90
C GLN A 15 15.09 5.68 3.07
N MET A 16 13.81 5.30 2.96
CA MET A 16 12.86 5.44 4.05
C MET A 16 13.17 4.49 5.21
N ALA A 17 13.58 3.26 4.91
CA ALA A 17 13.93 2.25 5.90
C ALA A 17 15.12 2.73 6.76
N GLU A 18 16.17 3.24 6.10
CA GLU A 18 17.33 3.86 6.77
C GLU A 18 16.91 5.05 7.65
N LYS A 19 16.09 5.96 7.13
CA LYS A 19 15.64 7.16 7.87
C LYS A 19 14.80 6.84 9.11
N GLN A 20 14.06 5.74 9.10
CA GLN A 20 13.14 5.36 10.16
C GLN A 20 13.70 4.25 11.06
N ASP A 21 14.96 3.87 10.87
CA ASP A 21 15.60 2.73 11.54
C ASP A 21 14.71 1.48 11.51
N THR A 22 14.26 1.12 10.32
CA THR A 22 13.33 0.00 10.10
C THR A 22 13.69 -0.77 8.84
N SER A 23 12.89 -1.79 8.50
CA SER A 23 13.12 -2.63 7.33
C SER A 23 12.07 -2.41 6.24
N ILE A 24 12.46 -2.64 4.97
CA ILE A 24 11.54 -2.54 3.83
C ILE A 24 10.28 -3.41 4.02
N PRO A 25 10.36 -4.68 4.49
CA PRO A 25 9.15 -5.47 4.76
C PRO A 25 8.19 -4.81 5.74
N VAL A 26 8.69 -4.16 6.80
CA VAL A 26 7.86 -3.45 7.78
C VAL A 26 7.14 -2.28 7.13
N LEU A 27 7.84 -1.50 6.30
CA LEU A 27 7.23 -0.39 5.56
C LEU A 27 6.13 -0.86 4.61
N ILE A 28 6.36 -1.98 3.91
CA ILE A 28 5.39 -2.57 2.99
C ILE A 28 4.16 -3.06 3.73
N ASN A 29 4.33 -3.75 4.86
CA ASN A 29 3.19 -4.21 5.67
C ASN A 29 2.32 -3.04 6.13
N LYS A 30 2.93 -1.97 6.65
CA LYS A 30 2.19 -0.76 7.06
C LYS A 30 1.43 -0.12 5.90
N LEU A 31 2.03 -0.09 4.72
CA LEU A 31 1.38 0.46 3.53
C LEU A 31 0.19 -0.40 3.10
N ILE A 32 0.34 -1.72 3.10
CA ILE A 32 -0.72 -2.67 2.74
C ILE A 32 -1.88 -2.56 3.74
N GLU A 33 -1.59 -2.60 5.04
CA GLU A 33 -2.61 -2.46 6.10
C GLU A 33 -3.42 -1.17 5.91
N LYS A 34 -2.74 -0.05 5.68
CA LYS A 34 -3.39 1.24 5.45
C LYS A 34 -4.31 1.21 4.23
N VAL A 35 -3.82 0.71 3.09
CA VAL A 35 -4.60 0.66 1.85
C VAL A 35 -5.81 -0.27 2.02
N LEU A 36 -5.64 -1.44 2.64
CA LEU A 36 -6.75 -2.35 2.88
C LEU A 36 -7.82 -1.73 3.77
N SER A 37 -7.45 -1.04 4.85
CA SER A 37 -8.41 -0.34 5.69
C SER A 37 -9.12 0.80 4.96
N GLU A 38 -8.44 1.52 4.07
CA GLU A 38 -9.05 2.54 3.23
C GLU A 38 -10.07 1.94 2.23
N GLU A 39 -9.74 0.81 1.60
CA GLU A 39 -10.66 0.09 0.70
C GLU A 39 -11.88 -0.45 1.46
N GLU A 40 -11.70 -1.07 2.63
CA GLU A 40 -12.81 -1.52 3.49
C GLU A 40 -13.75 -0.35 3.85
N ASN A 41 -13.16 0.80 4.20
CA ASN A 41 -13.94 2.01 4.46
C ASN A 41 -14.66 2.53 3.21
N ASN A 42 -14.05 2.46 2.03
CA ASN A 42 -14.66 2.89 0.78
C ASN A 42 -15.82 1.96 0.35
N GLU A 43 -15.68 0.66 0.58
CA GLU A 43 -16.75 -0.32 0.40
C GLU A 43 -17.94 -0.01 1.33
N GLN A 44 -17.67 0.28 2.60
CA GLN A 44 -18.70 0.63 3.58
C GLN A 44 -19.39 1.97 3.26
N ASN A 45 -18.64 2.95 2.75
CA ASN A 45 -19.15 4.28 2.41
C ASN A 45 -19.86 4.33 1.04
N GLY A 46 -19.92 3.22 0.29
CA GLY A 46 -20.63 3.14 -0.99
C GLY A 46 -20.01 4.00 -2.09
N THR A 47 -18.75 4.42 -1.95
CA THR A 47 -18.01 5.26 -2.91
C THR A 47 -17.51 4.49 -4.12
N ILE A 48 -17.58 3.15 -4.09
CA ILE A 48 -17.54 2.36 -5.32
C ILE A 48 -18.81 2.70 -6.08
N LEU A 49 -18.68 3.57 -7.09
CA LEU A 49 -19.72 3.87 -8.05
C LEU A 49 -20.30 2.53 -8.50
N LYS A 50 -21.50 2.16 -8.01
CA LYS A 50 -22.24 1.04 -8.56
C LYS A 50 -22.36 1.38 -10.04
N SER A 51 -21.56 0.72 -10.87
CA SER A 51 -21.71 0.75 -12.31
C SER A 51 -23.16 0.43 -12.56
N LYS A 52 -23.92 1.47 -12.90
CA LYS A 52 -25.33 1.38 -13.23
C LYS A 52 -25.36 0.79 -14.63
N ASN A 53 -25.05 -0.49 -14.73
CA ASN A 53 -25.28 -1.26 -15.95
C ASN A 53 -26.79 -1.44 -16.07
N ARG A 54 -27.33 -0.50 -16.84
CA ARG A 54 -28.51 -0.52 -17.69
C ARG A 54 -29.20 -1.87 -17.89
#